data_AF-A0A1I8F4Z1-F1
#
_entry.id   AF-A0A1I8F4Z1-F1
#
_cell.length_a   1.000
_cell.length_b   1.000
_cell.length_c   1.000
_cell.angle_alpha   90.00
_cell.angle_beta   90.00
_cell.angle_gamma   90.00
#
_symmetry.space_group_name_H-M   'P 1'
#
loop_
_entity.id
_entity.type
_entity.pdbx_description
1 polymer ?
#
loop_
_entity_poly.entity_id
_entity_poly.type
_entity_poly.pdbx_seq_one_letter_code
_entity_poly.pdbx_strand_id
1 'polypeptide(L)'
;EIYKKYSRLWQHEQTKASVVGPVACGKTYLTNFLSEAIEQSSGEYRPTQACRIVEYETRQGSQYIEVQLWDISGDKKFASCWPALVSSVNGVVFVYNQDQPQQSEELDQLYSSSSFKITESRTPNMDSLQLSDKFENVRTVASDIPSAGDQLRDDFNNFLLHCLPEHE
;
A
#
# COMPACT_ATOMS: atom_id res chain seq x y z
N GLU A 1 -23.14 21.31 22.11
CA GLU A 1 -23.56 20.16 21.27
C GLU A 1 -23.46 20.44 19.78
N ILE A 2 -23.95 21.58 19.28
CA ILE A 2 -23.86 22.00 17.87
C ILE A 2 -22.42 21.93 17.32
N TYR A 3 -21.43 22.48 18.03
CA TYR A 3 -20.02 22.40 17.61
C TYR A 3 -19.43 20.98 17.55
N LYS A 4 -19.86 20.05 18.43
CA LYS A 4 -19.44 18.64 18.35
C LYS A 4 -20.11 17.93 17.17
N LYS A 5 -21.33 18.30 16.82
CA LYS A 5 -22.04 17.79 15.64
C LYS A 5 -21.40 18.28 14.34
N TYR A 6 -21.00 19.55 14.28
CA TYR A 6 -20.28 20.10 13.13
C TYR A 6 -18.83 19.62 13.06
N SER A 7 -18.12 19.43 14.18
CA SER A 7 -16.77 18.85 14.14
C SER A 7 -16.78 17.39 13.67
N ARG A 8 -17.84 16.63 13.98
CA ARG A 8 -18.06 15.27 13.45
C ARG A 8 -18.44 15.24 11.96
N LEU A 9 -19.01 16.32 11.42
CA LEU A 9 -19.38 16.44 10.00
C LEU A 9 -18.21 16.85 9.09
N TRP A 10 -17.09 17.30 9.67
CA TRP A 10 -15.89 17.78 8.96
C TRP A 10 -14.60 17.06 9.37
N GLN A 11 -14.70 15.95 10.10
CA GLN A 11 -13.55 15.08 10.26
C GLN A 11 -13.41 14.27 8.98
N HIS A 12 -12.53 14.73 8.09
CA HIS A 12 -11.94 13.84 7.11
C HIS A 12 -11.30 12.69 7.90
N GLU A 13 -11.73 11.46 7.62
CA GLU A 13 -11.15 10.32 8.29
C GLU A 13 -9.78 10.07 7.65
N GLN A 14 -8.73 10.23 8.45
CA GLN A 14 -7.38 10.02 7.99
C GLN A 14 -6.98 8.55 8.20
N THR A 15 -6.43 7.94 7.16
CA THR A 15 -5.84 6.60 7.21
C THR A 15 -4.42 6.62 6.71
N LYS A 16 -3.56 5.81 7.31
CA LYS A 16 -2.16 5.67 6.95
C LYS A 16 -1.92 4.25 6.50
N ALA A 17 -1.25 4.08 5.37
CA ALA A 17 -0.89 2.77 4.84
C ALA A 17 0.60 2.72 4.49
N SER A 18 1.31 1.71 5.01
CA SER A 18 2.69 1.45 4.62
C SER A 18 2.76 0.57 3.38
N VAL A 19 3.56 0.97 2.40
CA VAL A 19 3.82 0.20 1.18
C VAL A 19 5.22 -0.41 1.29
N VAL A 20 5.29 -1.74 1.44
CA VAL A 20 6.51 -2.51 1.74
C VAL A 20 6.78 -3.57 0.69
N GLY A 21 8.04 -3.95 0.53
CA GLY A 21 8.45 -4.97 -0.44
C GLY A 21 9.86 -4.76 -1.00
N PRO A 22 10.38 -5.73 -1.77
CA PRO A 22 11.76 -5.72 -2.29
C PRO A 22 12.15 -4.50 -3.12
N VAL A 23 13.45 -4.26 -3.29
CA VAL A 23 13.93 -3.18 -4.17
C VAL A 23 13.43 -3.40 -5.60
N ALA A 24 13.04 -2.32 -6.29
CA ALA A 24 12.56 -2.33 -7.67
C ALA A 24 11.31 -3.21 -7.96
N CYS A 25 10.50 -3.54 -6.94
CA CYS A 25 9.29 -4.35 -7.15
C CYS A 25 8.06 -3.60 -7.67
N GLY A 26 8.04 -2.26 -7.65
CA GLY A 26 6.91 -1.45 -8.15
C GLY A 26 6.26 -0.49 -7.15
N LYS A 27 6.63 -0.52 -5.86
CA LYS A 27 6.01 0.32 -4.80
C LYS A 27 5.79 1.78 -5.18
N THR A 28 6.85 2.48 -5.62
CA THR A 28 6.78 3.88 -6.00
C THR A 28 5.83 4.12 -7.18
N TYR A 29 5.82 3.21 -8.15
CA TYR A 29 4.90 3.26 -9.29
C TYR A 29 3.44 3.07 -8.86
N LEU A 30 3.18 2.09 -7.98
CA LEU A 30 1.87 1.87 -7.36
C LEU A 30 1.41 3.11 -6.57
N THR A 31 2.28 3.67 -5.72
CA THR A 31 1.92 4.83 -4.89
C THR A 31 1.57 6.04 -5.76
N ASN A 32 2.31 6.28 -6.84
CA ASN A 32 2.03 7.37 -7.78
C ASN A 32 0.71 7.13 -8.52
N PHE A 33 0.44 5.89 -8.94
CA PHE A 33 -0.82 5.53 -9.59
C PHE A 33 -2.04 5.75 -8.68
N LEU A 34 -1.95 5.28 -7.43
CA LEU A 34 -3.03 5.38 -6.44
C LEU A 34 -3.33 6.82 -6.04
N SER A 35 -2.29 7.64 -5.87
CA SER A 35 -2.44 9.04 -5.47
C SER A 35 -2.72 9.98 -6.64
N GLU A 36 -2.85 9.45 -7.87
CA GLU A 36 -2.86 10.23 -9.11
C GLU A 36 -1.69 11.22 -9.22
N ALA A 37 -0.59 10.94 -8.53
CA ALA A 37 0.58 11.80 -8.56
C ALA A 37 1.23 11.66 -9.93
N ILE A 38 1.13 12.74 -10.71
CA ILE A 38 1.79 12.88 -12.01
C ILE A 38 3.28 13.13 -11.77
N GLU A 39 4.00 12.20 -11.15
CA GLU A 39 5.44 12.17 -11.29
C GLU A 39 5.75 11.51 -12.64
N GLN A 40 5.93 12.36 -13.65
CA GLN A 40 6.59 12.04 -14.90
C GLN A 40 8.03 11.57 -14.58
N SER A 41 8.20 10.31 -14.19
CA SER A 41 9.54 9.72 -14.14
C SER A 41 10.07 9.69 -15.57
N SER A 42 11.24 10.27 -15.79
CA SER A 42 11.95 10.38 -17.06
C SER A 42 12.41 9.03 -17.65
N GLY A 43 11.71 7.93 -17.36
CA GLY A 43 12.09 6.55 -17.66
C GLY A 43 13.19 5.98 -16.76
N GLU A 44 13.85 6.83 -15.96
CA GLU A 44 14.96 6.41 -15.09
C GLU A 44 14.47 5.96 -13.71
N TYR A 45 14.90 4.76 -13.31
CA TYR A 45 14.65 4.25 -11.97
C TYR A 45 15.44 5.04 -10.92
N ARG A 46 14.73 5.53 -9.89
CA ARG A 46 15.32 6.20 -8.72
C ARG A 46 14.89 5.46 -7.45
N PRO A 47 15.81 4.80 -6.71
CA PRO A 47 15.46 4.11 -5.48
C PRO A 47 14.93 5.08 -4.41
N THR A 48 13.82 4.74 -3.78
CA THR A 48 13.30 5.46 -2.61
C THR A 48 14.32 5.46 -1.49
N GLN A 49 14.64 6.64 -0.96
CA GLN A 49 15.54 6.79 0.18
C GLN A 49 14.72 6.72 1.47
N ALA A 50 14.93 5.67 2.27
CA ALA A 50 14.24 5.38 3.52
C ALA A 50 12.72 5.27 3.41
N CYS A 51 12.01 6.41 3.38
CA CYS A 51 10.56 6.50 3.32
C CYS A 51 10.15 7.79 2.60
N ARG A 52 9.13 7.71 1.75
CA ARG A 52 8.46 8.87 1.14
C ARG A 52 6.99 8.83 1.53
N ILE A 53 6.47 9.94 2.06
CA ILE A 53 5.04 10.06 2.38
C ILE A 53 4.35 10.75 1.20
N VAL A 54 3.30 10.10 0.68
CA VAL A 54 2.43 10.62 -0.36
C VAL A 54 1.04 10.80 0.22
N GLU A 55 0.53 12.02 0.22
CA GLU A 55 -0.77 12.36 0.76
C GLU A 55 -1.75 12.63 -0.39
N TYR A 56 -2.95 12.05 -0.31
CA TYR A 56 -4.01 12.31 -1.27
C TYR A 56 -5.39 12.07 -0.66
N GLU A 57 -6.41 12.56 -1.33
CA GLU A 57 -7.81 12.34 -0.93
C GLU A 57 -8.47 11.35 -1.90
N THR A 58 -9.26 10.43 -1.36
CA THR A 58 -10.10 9.54 -2.16
C THR A 58 -11.53 9.53 -1.64
N ARG A 59 -12.46 9.11 -2.50
CA ARG A 59 -13.87 9.01 -2.16
C ARG A 59 -14.41 7.63 -2.52
N GLN A 60 -14.96 6.93 -1.53
CA GLN A 60 -15.66 5.67 -1.72
C GLN A 60 -17.12 5.84 -1.28
N GLY A 61 -18.04 5.83 -2.25
CA GLY A 61 -19.46 6.13 -1.98
C GLY A 61 -19.68 7.56 -1.46
N SER A 62 -20.07 7.70 -0.19
CA SER A 62 -20.26 8.98 0.50
C SER A 62 -19.12 9.36 1.44
N GLN A 63 -18.14 8.48 1.67
CA GLN A 63 -17.03 8.71 2.58
C GLN A 63 -15.86 9.36 1.83
N TYR A 64 -15.35 10.43 2.41
CA TYR A 64 -14.11 11.09 2.00
C TYR A 64 -12.99 10.66 2.95
N ILE A 65 -11.89 10.18 2.38
CA ILE A 65 -10.77 9.62 3.12
C ILE A 65 -9.53 10.41 2.78
N GLU A 66 -8.87 10.94 3.81
CA GLU A 66 -7.51 11.46 3.69
C GLU A 66 -6.53 10.30 3.84
N VAL A 67 -5.69 10.07 2.84
CA VAL A 67 -4.77 8.93 2.81
C VAL A 67 -3.34 9.42 2.91
N GLN A 68 -2.54 8.78 3.79
CA GLN A 68 -1.08 8.87 3.75
C GLN A 68 -0.49 7.53 3.33
N LEU A 69 0.11 7.46 2.14
CA LEU A 69 0.89 6.31 1.72
C LEU A 69 2.35 6.52 2.10
N TRP A 70 2.86 5.60 2.91
CA TRP A 70 4.27 5.57 3.28
C TRP A 70 4.98 4.61 2.31
N ASP A 71 5.55 5.14 1.23
CA ASP A 71 6.38 4.39 0.27
C ASP A 71 7.74 4.09 0.92
N ILE A 72 7.92 2.87 1.41
CA ILE A 72 9.09 2.46 2.20
C ILE A 72 10.12 1.79 1.30
N SER A 73 11.39 2.15 1.48
CA SER A 73 12.50 1.52 0.78
C SER A 73 12.67 0.06 1.20
N GLY A 74 12.78 -0.84 0.21
CA GLY A 74 13.15 -2.25 0.44
C GLY A 74 14.65 -2.49 0.61
N ASP A 75 15.48 -1.45 0.56
CA ASP A 75 16.93 -1.55 0.70
C ASP A 75 17.30 -1.85 2.17
N LYS A 76 18.01 -2.97 2.40
CA LYS A 76 18.38 -3.46 3.74
C LYS A 76 19.21 -2.45 4.55
N LYS A 77 19.85 -1.46 3.92
CA LYS A 77 20.52 -0.39 4.66
C LYS A 77 19.56 0.45 5.53
N PHE A 78 18.27 0.44 5.21
CA PHE A 78 17.21 1.11 5.98
C PHE A 78 16.45 0.16 6.90
N ALA A 79 16.87 -1.10 7.03
CA ALA A 79 16.13 -2.11 7.79
C ALA A 79 15.89 -1.75 9.27
N SER A 80 16.75 -0.91 9.85
CA SER A 80 16.62 -0.46 11.24
C SER A 80 15.37 0.40 11.49
N CYS A 81 14.83 1.09 10.48
CA CYS A 81 13.64 1.94 10.66
C CYS A 81 12.32 1.27 10.25
N TRP A 82 12.36 0.13 9.54
CA TRP A 82 11.15 -0.56 9.09
C TRP A 82 10.14 -0.87 10.21
N PRO A 83 10.53 -1.35 11.41
CA PRO A 83 9.56 -1.64 12.46
C PRO A 83 8.77 -0.39 12.90
N ALA A 84 9.42 0.78 12.96
CA ALA A 84 8.76 2.03 13.33
C ALA A 84 7.78 2.51 12.24
N LEU A 85 8.15 2.32 10.96
CA LEU A 85 7.32 2.71 9.82
C LEU A 85 6.08 1.82 9.68
N VAL A 86 6.20 0.53 9.98
CA VAL A 86 5.09 -0.43 9.88
C VAL A 86 4.16 -0.38 11.10
N SER A 87 4.67 -0.12 12.30
CA SER A 87 3.85 -0.07 13.53
C SER A 87 3.03 1.22 13.71
N SER A 88 3.27 2.24 12.90
CA SER A 88 2.63 3.57 13.02
C SER A 88 1.51 3.83 12.00
N VAL A 89 1.09 2.80 11.26
CA VAL A 89 0.08 2.89 10.20
C VAL A 89 -1.15 2.02 10.49
N ASN A 90 -2.27 2.35 9.84
CA ASN A 90 -3.55 1.63 9.96
C ASN A 90 -3.58 0.35 9.11
N GLY A 91 -2.79 0.30 8.05
CA GLY A 91 -2.71 -0.83 7.15
C GLY A 91 -1.34 -0.97 6.51
N VAL A 92 -1.05 -2.16 6.00
CA VAL A 92 0.19 -2.44 5.28
C VAL A 92 -0.19 -2.94 3.88
N VAL A 93 0.70 -2.77 2.91
CA VAL A 93 0.52 -3.15 1.51
C VAL A 93 1.82 -3.80 1.06
N PHE A 94 1.77 -5.04 0.60
CA PHE A 94 2.95 -5.83 0.29
C PHE A 94 3.08 -5.96 -1.23
N VAL A 95 4.13 -5.39 -1.79
CA VAL A 95 4.35 -5.35 -3.24
C VAL A 95 5.55 -6.21 -3.59
N TYR A 96 5.41 -7.09 -4.57
CA TYR A 96 6.54 -7.83 -5.13
C TYR A 96 6.33 -8.04 -6.63
N ASN A 97 7.41 -8.29 -7.36
CA ASN A 97 7.33 -8.66 -8.77
C ASN A 97 7.34 -10.18 -8.90
N GLN A 98 6.24 -10.79 -9.33
CA GLN A 98 6.15 -12.25 -9.53
C GLN A 98 7.11 -12.78 -10.60
N ASP A 99 7.54 -11.94 -11.55
CA ASP A 99 8.52 -12.33 -12.57
C ASP A 99 9.93 -12.52 -11.97
N GLN A 100 10.08 -12.18 -10.69
CA GLN A 100 11.31 -12.31 -9.91
C GLN A 100 11.04 -13.23 -8.71
N PRO A 101 11.17 -14.56 -8.84
CA PRO A 101 10.83 -15.51 -7.78
C PRO A 101 11.51 -15.24 -6.44
N GLN A 102 12.75 -14.73 -6.45
CA GLN A 102 13.48 -14.36 -5.23
C GLN A 102 12.75 -13.28 -4.40
N GLN A 103 11.91 -12.45 -5.02
CA GLN A 103 11.19 -11.40 -4.33
C GLN A 103 10.09 -11.92 -3.40
N SER A 104 9.52 -13.10 -3.65
CA SER A 104 8.56 -13.69 -2.70
C SER A 104 9.26 -14.13 -1.41
N GLU A 105 10.45 -14.72 -1.51
CA GLU A 105 11.28 -15.07 -0.36
C GLU A 105 11.74 -13.83 0.43
N GLU A 106 12.08 -12.74 -0.26
CA GLU A 106 12.41 -11.47 0.40
C GLU A 106 11.18 -10.87 1.11
N LEU A 107 9.98 -11.01 0.54
CA LEU A 107 8.73 -10.59 1.16
C LEU A 107 8.47 -11.35 2.47
N ASP A 108 8.78 -12.65 2.50
CA ASP A 108 8.69 -13.48 3.72
C ASP A 108 9.61 -13.01 4.85
N GLN A 109 10.77 -12.43 4.51
CA GLN A 109 11.70 -11.83 5.46
C GLN A 109 11.18 -10.49 5.99
N LEU A 110 10.54 -9.70 5.13
CA LEU A 110 9.91 -8.43 5.49
C LEU A 110 8.65 -8.61 6.36
N TYR A 111 8.02 -9.77 6.31
CA TYR A 111 6.72 -10.05 6.93
C TYR A 111 6.70 -10.24 8.46
N SER A 112 7.79 -9.97 9.18
CA SER A 112 7.80 -10.21 10.63
C SER A 112 7.06 -9.13 11.43
N SER A 113 5.76 -9.37 11.68
CA SER A 113 4.84 -8.78 12.69
C SER A 113 3.92 -7.61 12.27
N SER A 114 2.62 -7.93 12.15
CA SER A 114 1.41 -7.07 12.13
C SER A 114 0.96 -6.51 10.76
N SER A 115 -0.22 -6.93 10.29
CA SER A 115 -0.59 -6.91 8.85
C SER A 115 -1.99 -6.34 8.58
N PHE A 116 -2.10 -5.58 7.49
CA PHE A 116 -3.11 -5.79 6.43
C PHE A 116 -2.31 -5.90 5.11
N LYS A 117 -2.81 -6.46 4.00
CA LYS A 117 -2.08 -6.44 2.70
C LYS A 117 -2.98 -6.32 1.47
N ILE A 118 -2.41 -5.71 0.43
CA ILE A 118 -2.76 -5.86 -0.99
C ILE A 118 -1.47 -6.27 -1.71
N THR A 119 -1.56 -7.27 -2.57
CA THR A 119 -0.50 -7.70 -3.49
C THR A 119 -0.68 -6.99 -4.84
N GLU A 120 0.39 -6.66 -5.54
CA GLU A 120 0.36 -6.20 -6.95
C GLU A 120 1.17 -7.20 -7.78
N SER A 121 0.75 -7.49 -9.00
CA SER A 121 1.35 -8.53 -9.83
C SER A 121 1.20 -8.20 -11.32
N ARG A 122 2.31 -7.99 -12.03
CA ARG A 122 2.34 -7.51 -13.44
C ARG A 122 1.83 -8.50 -14.50
N THR A 123 1.38 -9.68 -14.08
CA THR A 123 0.76 -10.69 -14.94
C THR A 123 -0.49 -11.21 -14.26
N PRO A 124 -1.58 -11.43 -15.00
CA PRO A 124 -2.89 -11.79 -14.44
C PRO A 124 -2.96 -13.22 -13.90
N ASN A 125 -1.86 -13.98 -13.93
CA ASN A 125 -1.89 -15.40 -13.57
C ASN A 125 -1.70 -15.57 -12.05
N MET A 126 -2.81 -15.72 -11.32
CA MET A 126 -2.78 -15.98 -9.87
C MET A 126 -2.28 -17.38 -9.52
N ASP A 127 -2.29 -18.32 -10.46
CA ASP A 127 -1.90 -19.72 -10.24
C ASP A 127 -0.40 -19.90 -9.95
N SER A 128 0.43 -18.87 -10.20
CA SER A 128 1.88 -18.86 -9.95
C SER A 128 2.30 -18.14 -8.67
N LEU A 129 1.37 -17.67 -7.84
CA LEU A 129 1.70 -16.91 -6.62
C LEU A 129 2.24 -17.85 -5.53
N GLN A 130 3.55 -18.09 -5.55
CA GLN A 130 4.27 -18.84 -4.51
C GLN A 130 4.62 -17.93 -3.33
N LEU A 131 3.60 -17.49 -2.59
CA LEU A 131 3.79 -16.89 -1.27
C LEU A 131 3.74 -17.98 -0.20
N SER A 132 4.52 -17.84 0.87
CA SER A 132 4.45 -18.80 1.98
C SER A 132 3.14 -18.68 2.76
N ASP A 133 2.83 -19.69 3.58
CA ASP A 133 1.62 -19.77 4.42
C ASP A 133 1.44 -18.55 5.35
N LYS A 134 2.51 -17.80 5.60
CA LYS A 134 2.49 -16.48 6.24
C LYS A 134 1.47 -15.51 5.61
N PHE A 135 1.13 -15.71 4.33
CA PHE A 135 0.23 -14.88 3.55
C PHE A 135 -1.15 -15.52 3.32
N GLU A 136 -1.47 -16.67 3.93
CA GLU A 136 -2.72 -17.39 3.65
C GLU A 136 -3.99 -16.57 3.95
N ASN A 137 -3.97 -15.74 5.00
CA ASN A 137 -5.11 -14.94 5.44
C ASN A 137 -5.10 -13.52 4.87
N VAL A 138 -4.34 -13.31 3.80
CA VAL A 138 -4.13 -12.01 3.19
C VAL A 138 -4.96 -11.90 1.91
N ARG A 139 -5.70 -10.80 1.79
CA ARG A 139 -6.28 -10.43 0.51
C ARG A 139 -5.20 -10.16 -0.53
N THR A 140 -5.13 -11.02 -1.52
CA THR A 140 -4.15 -10.94 -2.61
C THR A 140 -4.86 -10.42 -3.85
N VAL A 141 -4.29 -9.39 -4.48
CA VAL A 141 -4.74 -8.86 -5.76
C VAL A 141 -3.61 -9.13 -6.76
N ALA A 142 -3.94 -9.55 -7.97
CA ALA A 142 -3.00 -9.56 -9.08
C ALA A 142 -3.49 -8.50 -10.05
N SER A 143 -2.68 -7.48 -10.31
CA SER A 143 -3.06 -6.39 -11.20
C SER A 143 -1.85 -5.87 -11.96
N ASP A 144 -2.02 -5.82 -13.27
CA ASP A 144 -1.19 -5.03 -14.17
C ASP A 144 -1.84 -3.64 -14.27
N ILE A 145 -1.29 -2.64 -13.60
CA ILE A 145 -1.83 -1.27 -13.51
C ILE A 145 -2.29 -0.71 -14.88
N PRO A 146 -1.49 -0.83 -15.97
CA PRO A 146 -1.93 -0.41 -17.31
C PRO A 146 -3.26 -1.00 -17.80
N SER A 147 -3.59 -2.25 -17.43
CA SER A 147 -4.77 -2.96 -17.94
C SER A 147 -5.90 -3.13 -16.92
N ALA A 148 -5.59 -3.11 -15.61
CA ALA A 148 -6.53 -3.36 -14.51
C ALA A 148 -6.47 -2.30 -13.40
N GLY A 149 -6.04 -1.07 -13.73
CA GLY A 149 -5.85 0.01 -12.78
C GLY A 149 -7.10 0.42 -12.00
N ASP A 150 -8.27 0.51 -12.65
CA ASP A 150 -9.51 0.94 -11.98
C ASP A 150 -9.95 -0.08 -10.91
N GLN A 151 -9.90 -1.38 -11.23
CA GLN A 151 -10.22 -2.44 -10.28
C GLN A 151 -9.25 -2.44 -9.09
N LEU A 152 -7.95 -2.23 -9.34
CA LEU A 152 -6.96 -2.11 -8.29
C LEU A 152 -7.25 -0.92 -7.36
N ARG A 153 -7.64 0.22 -7.94
CA ARG A 153 -8.02 1.40 -7.16
C ARG A 153 -9.25 1.15 -6.31
N ASP A 154 -10.27 0.49 -6.85
CA ASP A 154 -11.47 0.11 -6.09
C ASP A 154 -11.14 -0.86 -4.96
N ASP A 155 -10.31 -1.87 -5.21
CA ASP A 155 -9.85 -2.81 -4.18
C ASP A 155 -9.04 -2.10 -3.09
N PHE A 156 -8.19 -1.15 -3.49
CA PHE A 156 -7.41 -0.33 -2.58
C PHE A 156 -8.31 0.58 -1.71
N ASN A 157 -9.28 1.27 -2.31
CA ASN A 157 -10.23 2.10 -1.58
C ASN A 157 -11.05 1.28 -0.58
N ASN A 158 -11.50 0.08 -0.99
CA ASN A 158 -12.20 -0.83 -0.08
C ASN A 158 -11.30 -1.28 1.08
N PHE A 159 -10.01 -1.55 0.84
CA PHE A 159 -9.05 -1.80 1.91
C PHE A 159 -8.94 -0.62 2.88
N LEU A 160 -8.77 0.60 2.36
CA LEU A 160 -8.64 1.80 3.18
C LEU A 160 -9.85 1.97 4.11
N LEU A 161 -11.06 1.67 3.63
CA LEU A 161 -12.27 1.67 4.45
C LEU A 161 -12.21 0.72 5.66
N HIS A 162 -11.59 -0.46 5.50
CA HIS A 162 -11.41 -1.40 6.61
C HIS A 162 -10.30 -0.96 7.59
N CYS A 163 -9.43 -0.06 7.17
CA CYS A 163 -8.37 0.52 8.01
C CYS A 163 -8.82 1.74 8.80
N LEU A 164 -9.99 2.29 8.50
CA LEU A 164 -10.53 3.42 9.25
C LEU A 164 -10.76 3.01 10.70
N PRO A 165 -10.37 3.84 11.67
CA PRO A 165 -10.63 3.53 13.07
C PRO A 165 -12.14 3.42 13.32
N GLU A 166 -12.57 2.35 14.01
CA GLU A 166 -13.97 2.22 14.43
C GLU A 166 -14.35 3.40 15.33
N HIS A 167 -15.48 4.05 15.06
CA HIS A 167 -16.02 5.10 15.93
C HIS A 167 -16.66 4.44 17.16
N GLU A 168 -16.07 4.63 18.35
CA GLU A 168 -16.74 4.39 19.65
C GLU A 168 -17.89 5.37 19.92
#